data_AF-A0A952DR52-F1
#
_entry.id   AF-A0A952DR52-F1
#
_cell.length_a   1.000
_cell.length_b   1.000
_cell.length_c   1.000
_cell.angle_alpha   90.00
_cell.angle_beta   90.00
_cell.angle_gamma   90.00
#
_symmetry.space_group_name_H-M   'P 1'
#
loop_
_entity.id
_entity.type
_entity.pdbx_description
1 polymer ?
#
loop_
_entity_poly.entity_id
_entity_poly.type
_entity_poly.pdbx_seq_one_letter_code
_entity_poly.pdbx_strand_id
1 'polypeptide(L)'
;MNTTTDIVQIEKYSKKELVEFIRYLIQNDFEKLVFLLYRIDVYEDKIKKLLNTSINTNAEELIAQAIMERLEEKRISREKYKTNTSLDEEEKW
;
A
#
# COMPACT_ATOMS: atom_id res chain seq x y z
N MET A 1 -1.48 11.43 15.67
CA MET A 1 -0.99 10.04 15.49
C MET A 1 0.12 10.06 14.44
N ASN A 2 1.27 9.46 14.74
CA ASN A 2 2.47 9.52 13.90
C ASN A 2 2.36 8.53 12.73
N THR A 3 1.75 8.98 11.64
CA THR A 3 1.42 8.15 10.46
C THR A 3 2.62 7.57 9.72
N THR A 4 3.82 8.09 9.95
CA THR A 4 5.07 7.49 9.44
C THR A 4 5.35 6.13 10.09
N THR A 5 4.97 5.96 11.36
CA THR A 5 5.11 4.69 12.08
C THR A 5 4.19 3.63 11.51
N ASP A 6 2.96 4.01 11.14
CA ASP A 6 1.96 3.08 10.62
C ASP A 6 2.42 2.43 9.29
N ILE A 7 3.08 3.19 8.41
CA ILE A 7 3.58 2.70 7.10
C ILE A 7 4.72 1.69 7.27
N VAL A 8 5.69 2.01 8.13
CA VAL A 8 6.83 1.10 8.41
C VAL A 8 6.35 -0.19 9.07
N GLN A 9 5.22 -0.13 9.79
CA GLN A 9 4.62 -1.29 10.43
C GLN A 9 3.86 -2.19 9.46
N ILE A 10 3.06 -1.63 8.53
CA ILE A 10 2.37 -2.44 7.51
C ILE A 10 3.33 -3.11 6.53
N GLU A 11 4.51 -2.53 6.26
CA GLU A 11 5.55 -3.18 5.46
C GLU A 11 6.06 -4.50 6.08
N LYS A 12 5.90 -4.65 7.40
CA LYS A 12 6.32 -5.87 8.13
C LYS A 12 5.20 -6.90 8.27
N TYR A 13 3.96 -6.53 7.94
CA TYR A 13 2.82 -7.42 8.08
C TYR A 13 2.83 -8.49 6.99
N SER A 14 2.55 -9.73 7.38
CA SER A 14 2.16 -10.76 6.44
C SER A 14 0.83 -10.41 5.78
N LYS A 15 0.53 -11.03 4.63
CA LYS A 15 -0.74 -10.81 3.92
C LYS A 15 -1.95 -10.99 4.85
N LYS A 16 -1.93 -11.99 5.73
CA LYS A 16 -3.04 -12.27 6.65
C LYS A 16 -3.21 -11.17 7.70
N GLU A 17 -2.11 -10.73 8.32
CA GLU A 17 -2.14 -9.65 9.32
C GLU A 17 -2.61 -8.34 8.70
N LEU A 18 -2.19 -8.05 7.46
CA LEU A 18 -2.64 -6.88 6.74
C LEU A 18 -4.15 -6.93 6.46
N VAL A 19 -4.67 -8.08 6.03
CA VAL A 19 -6.11 -8.28 5.82
C VAL A 19 -6.90 -8.05 7.11
N GLU A 20 -6.46 -8.62 8.23
CA GLU A 20 -7.13 -8.43 9.52
C GLU A 20 -7.07 -6.98 10.01
N PHE A 21 -5.92 -6.33 9.86
CA PHE A 21 -5.75 -4.92 10.20
C PHE A 21 -6.67 -4.02 9.37
N ILE A 22 -6.75 -4.27 8.06
CA ILE A 22 -7.63 -3.51 7.17
C ILE A 22 -9.10 -3.79 7.49
N ARG A 23 -9.48 -5.04 7.78
CA ARG A 23 -10.84 -5.38 8.23
C ARG A 23 -11.21 -4.60 9.49
N TYR A 24 -10.30 -4.52 10.46
CA TYR A 24 -10.50 -3.73 11.66
C TYR A 24 -10.74 -2.25 11.33
N LEU A 25 -9.93 -1.66 10.45
CA LEU A 25 -10.10 -0.26 10.04
C LEU A 25 -11.40 -0.04 9.27
N ILE A 26 -11.82 -0.95 8.37
CA ILE A 26 -13.11 -0.84 7.67
C ILE A 26 -14.27 -0.76 8.66
N GLN A 27 -14.23 -1.58 9.73
CA GLN A 27 -15.33 -1.72 10.68
C GLN A 27 -15.31 -0.67 11.80
N ASN A 28 -14.13 -0.21 12.22
CA ASN A 28 -13.96 0.61 13.42
C ASN A 28 -13.43 2.02 13.13
N ASP A 29 -12.66 2.21 12.05
CA ASP A 29 -11.96 3.48 11.77
C ASP A 29 -11.67 3.66 10.27
N PHE A 30 -12.74 3.94 9.51
CA PHE A 30 -12.67 4.08 8.06
C PHE A 30 -11.87 5.31 7.62
N GLU A 31 -11.90 6.39 8.41
CA GLU A 31 -11.09 7.59 8.12
C GLU A 31 -9.61 7.28 8.15
N LYS A 32 -9.15 6.50 9.13
CA LYS A 32 -7.76 6.05 9.21
C LYS A 32 -7.38 5.15 8.03
N LEU A 33 -8.29 4.29 7.56
CA LEU A 33 -8.08 3.51 6.34
C LEU A 33 -7.84 4.42 5.13
N VAL A 34 -8.75 5.37 4.90
CA VAL A 34 -8.65 6.33 3.78
C VAL A 34 -7.33 7.10 3.84
N PHE A 35 -6.97 7.60 5.03
CA PHE A 35 -5.71 8.31 5.23
C PHE A 35 -4.49 7.42 4.89
N LEU A 36 -4.51 6.15 5.32
CA LEU A 36 -3.44 5.20 5.04
C LEU A 36 -3.30 4.97 3.53
N LEU A 37 -4.41 4.75 2.81
CA LEU A 37 -4.44 4.52 1.37
C LEU A 37 -3.85 5.71 0.59
N TYR A 38 -4.22 6.94 0.95
CA TYR A 38 -3.65 8.14 0.32
C TYR A 38 -2.12 8.24 0.49
N ARG A 39 -1.58 7.78 1.62
CA ARG A 39 -0.12 7.85 1.89
C ARG A 39 0.70 6.87 1.07
N ILE A 40 0.11 5.74 0.69
CA ILE A 40 0.75 4.70 -0.13
C ILE A 40 0.40 4.83 -1.61
N ASP A 41 -0.20 5.94 -2.02
CA ASP A 41 -0.59 6.23 -3.40
C ASP A 41 -1.71 5.30 -3.92
N VAL A 42 -2.64 4.91 -3.06
CA VAL A 42 -3.86 4.17 -3.44
C VAL A 42 -5.04 5.15 -3.51
N TYR A 43 -5.44 5.50 -4.74
CA TYR A 43 -6.41 6.56 -5.05
C TYR A 43 -7.89 6.19 -4.82
N GLU A 44 -8.71 7.24 -4.88
CA GLU A 44 -10.16 7.31 -4.60
C GLU A 44 -11.02 6.26 -5.31
N ASP A 45 -10.65 5.81 -6.52
CA ASP A 45 -11.40 4.77 -7.25
C ASP A 45 -11.41 3.43 -6.50
N LYS A 46 -10.32 3.07 -5.82
CA LYS A 46 -10.32 1.87 -4.97
C LYS A 46 -11.23 2.11 -3.77
N ILE A 47 -11.19 3.27 -3.12
CA ILE A 47 -12.06 3.64 -1.98
C ILE A 47 -13.54 3.56 -2.36
N LYS A 48 -13.93 4.12 -3.51
CA LYS A 48 -15.30 4.06 -4.03
C LYS A 48 -15.74 2.63 -4.33
N LYS A 49 -14.87 1.80 -4.92
CA LYS A 49 -15.15 0.38 -5.11
C LYS A 49 -15.36 -0.33 -3.77
N LEU A 50 -14.55 0.00 -2.77
CA LEU A 50 -14.63 -0.62 -1.43
C LEU A 50 -15.93 -0.26 -0.72
N LEU A 51 -16.37 1.00 -0.78
CA LEU A 51 -17.67 1.43 -0.25
C LEU A 51 -18.85 0.73 -0.92
N ASN A 52 -18.73 0.39 -2.21
CA ASN A 52 -19.75 -0.37 -2.93
C ASN A 52 -19.67 -1.88 -2.67
N THR A 53 -18.49 -2.41 -2.35
CA THR A 53 -18.23 -3.86 -2.20
C THR A 53 -18.36 -4.33 -0.74
N SER A 54 -18.23 -3.43 0.23
CA SER A 54 -18.37 -3.70 1.68
C SER A 54 -19.74 -4.25 2.09
N ILE A 55 -20.72 -4.19 1.18
CA ILE A 55 -22.06 -4.76 1.40
C ILE A 55 -22.03 -6.30 1.28
N ASN A 56 -21.06 -6.93 0.61
CA ASN A 56 -21.11 -8.39 0.40
C ASN A 56 -19.79 -9.13 0.13
N THR A 57 -18.62 -8.50 0.01
CA THR A 57 -17.43 -9.28 -0.43
C THR A 57 -16.11 -8.69 0.05
N ASN A 58 -15.22 -9.58 0.51
CA ASN A 58 -13.78 -9.49 0.81
C ASN A 58 -13.02 -8.20 0.46
N ALA A 59 -13.53 -7.05 0.89
CA ALA A 59 -12.98 -5.73 0.58
C ALA A 59 -11.60 -5.58 1.23
N GLU A 60 -11.43 -6.15 2.42
CA GLU A 60 -10.17 -6.22 3.15
C GLU A 60 -9.07 -6.95 2.37
N GLU A 61 -9.41 -8.01 1.62
CA GLU A 61 -8.43 -8.77 0.82
C GLU A 61 -7.97 -7.98 -0.41
N LEU A 62 -8.92 -7.34 -1.10
CA LEU A 62 -8.63 -6.49 -2.25
C LEU A 62 -7.76 -5.29 -1.88
N ILE A 63 -8.02 -4.69 -0.72
CA ILE A 63 -7.16 -3.62 -0.19
C ILE A 63 -5.78 -4.17 0.14
N ALA A 64 -5.69 -5.21 0.96
CA ALA A 64 -4.40 -5.75 1.37
C ALA A 64 -3.52 -6.09 0.16
N GLN A 65 -4.12 -6.68 -0.88
CA GLN A 65 -3.43 -6.93 -2.14
C GLN A 65 -2.99 -5.63 -2.83
N ALA A 66 -3.85 -4.62 -2.93
CA ALA A 66 -3.51 -3.32 -3.50
C ALA A 66 -2.32 -2.64 -2.81
N ILE A 67 -2.27 -2.73 -1.47
CA ILE A 67 -1.17 -2.19 -0.67
C ILE A 67 0.12 -2.95 -0.99
N MET A 68 0.07 -4.29 -0.98
CA MET A 68 1.24 -5.11 -1.31
C MET A 68 1.78 -4.84 -2.71
N GLU A 69 0.91 -4.72 -3.71
CA GLU A 69 1.29 -4.37 -5.08
C GLU A 69 2.04 -3.03 -5.13
N ARG A 70 1.53 -2.00 -4.44
CA ARG A 70 2.19 -0.68 -4.37
C ARG A 70 3.54 -0.71 -3.66
N LEU A 71 3.66 -1.49 -2.58
CA LEU A 71 4.92 -1.66 -1.86
C LEU A 71 5.97 -2.36 -2.74
N GLU A 72 5.55 -3.36 -3.51
CA GLU A 72 6.42 -4.07 -4.44
C GLU A 72 6.83 -3.20 -5.64
N GLU A 73 5.90 -2.44 -6.23
CA GLU A 73 6.19 -1.44 -7.27
C GLU A 73 7.24 -0.43 -6.78
N LYS A 74 7.11 0.05 -5.54
CA LYS A 74 8.12 0.93 -4.91
C LYS A 74 9.47 0.22 -4.74
N ARG A 75 9.48 -1.07 -4.36
CA ARG A 75 10.71 -1.85 -4.21
C ARG A 75 11.42 -1.99 -5.55
N ILE A 76 10.71 -2.41 -6.59
CA ILE A 76 11.23 -2.58 -7.96
C ILE A 76 11.72 -1.25 -8.52
N SER A 77 10.96 -0.16 -8.31
CA SER A 77 11.35 1.18 -8.73
C SER A 77 12.68 1.58 -8.09
N ARG A 78 12.83 1.43 -6.77
CA ARG A 78 14.10 1.70 -6.06
C ARG A 78 15.26 0.85 -6.56
N GLU A 79 15.02 -0.43 -6.88
CA GLU A 79 16.05 -1.31 -7.44
C GLU A 79 16.48 -0.86 -8.84
N LYS A 80 15.53 -0.56 -9.75
CA LYS A 80 15.84 -0.05 -11.09
C LYS A 80 16.66 1.23 -11.08
N TYR A 81 16.36 2.18 -10.19
CA TYR A 81 17.13 3.41 -10.07
C TYR A 81 18.52 3.19 -9.46
N LYS A 82 18.68 2.25 -8.52
CA LYS A 82 20.01 1.87 -8.00
C LYS A 82 20.89 1.24 -9.06
N THR A 83 20.32 0.43 -9.96
CA THR A 83 21.09 -0.22 -11.03
C THR A 83 21.49 0.78 -12.12
N ASN A 84 20.64 1.74 -12.49
CA ASN A 84 20.97 2.74 -13.51
C ASN A 84 22.06 3.73 -13.06
N THR A 85 22.18 4.07 -11.77
CA THR A 85 23.28 4.93 -11.30
C THR A 85 24.66 4.27 -11.44
N SER A 86 24.73 2.93 -11.52
CA SER A 86 26.02 2.25 -11.69
C SER A 86 26.40 2.00 -13.16
N LEU A 87 25.48 2.25 -14.12
CA LEU A 87 25.70 2.02 -15.55
C LEU A 87 25.86 3.33 -16.35
N ASP A 88 25.49 4.47 -15.78
CA ASP A 88 25.52 5.79 -16.45
C ASP A 88 26.84 6.56 -16.21
N GLU A 89 27.79 6.00 -15.45
CA GLU A 89 29.13 6.59 -15.28
C GLU A 89 30.18 6.06 -16.27
N GLU A 90 29.88 5.00 -17.04
CA GLU A 90 30.83 4.40 -18.00
C GLU A 90 30.70 4.89 -19.46
N GLU A 91 29.69 5.70 -19.80
CA GLU A 91 29.51 6.29 -21.15
C GLU A 91 29.83 7.80 -21.21
N LYS A 92 30.73 8.27 -20.34
CA LYS A 92 31.38 9.59 -20.51
C LYS A 92 32.86 9.42 -20.83
N TRP A 93 33.20 8.96 -22.04
CA TRP A 93 34.48 9.23 -22.71
C TRP A 93 34.27 9.55 -24.18
#